data_AF-A0A4V2NPX1-F1
#
_entry.id   AF-A0A4V2NPX1-F1
#
_cell.length_a   1.000
_cell.length_b   1.000
_cell.length_c   1.000
_cell.angle_alpha   90.00
_cell.angle_beta   90.00
_cell.angle_gamma   90.00
#
_symmetry.space_group_name_H-M   'P 1'
#
loop_
_entity.id
_entity.type
_entity.pdbx_description
1 polymer ?
#
loop_
_entity_poly.entity_id
_entity_poly.type
_entity_poly.pdbx_seq_one_letter_code
_entity_poly.pdbx_strand_id
1 'polypeptide(L)' 'MKTESGDAIPIEMRGSEEITHGFGKNTAPDGVKVFNPAFDVTPAELITAIITEKGIIQGNYSEELKKLFHS' A
#
# COMPACT_ATOMS: atom_id res chain seq x y z
N MET A 1 -10.65 5.68 -14.95
CA MET A 1 -10.30 4.48 -14.16
C MET A 1 -11.03 4.59 -12.81
N LYS A 2 -11.20 3.52 -12.01
CA LYS A 2 -11.90 3.66 -10.70
C LYS A 2 -11.00 4.22 -9.59
N THR A 3 -9.68 4.11 -9.75
CA THR A 3 -8.64 4.55 -8.80
C THR A 3 -7.58 5.35 -9.57
N GLU A 4 -7.84 6.64 -9.78
CA GLU A 4 -6.99 7.48 -10.65
C GLU A 4 -5.76 8.05 -9.94
N SER A 5 -5.82 8.18 -8.61
CA SER A 5 -4.72 8.59 -7.75
C SER A 5 -4.63 7.68 -6.53
N GLY A 6 -3.52 7.80 -5.79
CA GLY A 6 -3.33 7.08 -4.54
C GLY A 6 -4.39 7.38 -3.48
N ASP A 7 -4.96 8.59 -3.47
CA ASP A 7 -6.00 8.99 -2.51
C ASP A 7 -7.32 8.21 -2.69
N ALA A 8 -7.53 7.62 -3.86
CA ALA A 8 -8.69 6.78 -4.15
C ALA A 8 -8.54 5.33 -3.65
N ILE A 9 -7.37 4.95 -3.11
CA ILE A 9 -7.10 3.61 -2.58
C ILE A 9 -7.61 3.54 -1.13
N PRO A 10 -8.64 2.74 -0.83
CA PRO A 10 -9.09 2.58 0.55
C PRO A 10 -8.04 1.86 1.39
N ILE A 11 -7.73 2.41 2.56
CA ILE A 11 -6.79 1.80 3.52
C ILE A 11 -7.54 0.86 4.46
N GLU A 12 -7.16 -0.41 4.48
CA GLU A 12 -7.70 -1.41 5.40
C GLU A 12 -7.26 -1.10 6.84
N MET A 13 -8.21 -1.06 7.76
CA MET A 13 -7.96 -0.97 9.20
C MET A 13 -8.13 -2.35 9.83
N ARG A 14 -7.07 -2.87 10.47
CA ARG A 14 -7.05 -4.22 11.04
C ARG A 14 -7.27 -4.19 12.55
N GLY A 15 -7.51 -5.37 13.13
CA GLY A 15 -7.78 -5.54 14.55
C GLY A 15 -6.63 -5.06 15.42
N SER A 16 -6.93 -4.59 16.62
CA SER A 16 -5.92 -4.08 17.56
C SER A 16 -4.90 -5.13 18.00
N GLU A 17 -5.29 -6.40 17.97
CA GLU A 17 -4.50 -7.50 18.49
C GLU A 17 -3.21 -7.77 17.71
N GLU A 18 -3.12 -7.34 16.45
CA GLU A 18 -1.87 -7.44 15.69
C GLU A 18 -0.76 -6.51 16.25
N ILE A 19 -1.16 -5.44 16.95
CA ILE A 19 -0.24 -4.50 17.62
C ILE A 19 -0.06 -4.86 19.10
N THR A 20 -1.15 -5.19 19.80
CA THR A 20 -1.12 -5.43 21.25
C THR A 20 -0.68 -6.84 21.62
N HIS A 21 -0.79 -7.83 20.71
CA HIS A 21 -0.47 -9.23 20.98
C HIS A 21 0.64 -9.81 20.08
N GLY A 22 1.89 -9.71 20.53
CA GLY A 22 3.00 -10.43 19.91
C GLY A 22 2.93 -11.94 20.12
N PHE A 23 2.92 -12.74 19.05
CA PHE A 23 2.85 -14.21 19.09
C PHE A 23 1.70 -14.76 19.96
N GLY A 24 0.55 -14.06 19.97
CA GLY A 24 -0.63 -14.45 20.74
C GLY A 24 -0.55 -14.14 22.24
N LYS A 25 0.46 -13.37 22.71
CA LYS A 25 0.59 -12.93 24.09
C LYS A 25 0.46 -11.41 24.18
N ASN A 26 -0.25 -10.91 25.18
CA ASN A 26 -0.37 -9.48 25.40
C ASN A 26 1.00 -8.85 25.70
N THR A 27 1.37 -7.84 24.91
CA THR A 27 2.64 -7.10 24.99
C THR A 27 2.44 -5.61 25.24
N ALA A 28 1.19 -5.15 25.41
CA ALA A 28 0.84 -3.75 25.62
C ALA A 28 -0.05 -3.56 26.87
N PRO A 29 -0.13 -2.34 27.45
CA PRO A 29 -1.05 -2.08 28.56
C PRO A 29 -2.51 -2.34 28.17
N ASP A 30 -3.28 -2.88 29.12
CA ASP A 30 -4.69 -3.16 28.91
C ASP A 30 -5.48 -1.91 28.53
N GLY A 31 -6.32 -2.02 27.50
CA GLY A 31 -7.20 -0.94 27.04
C GLY A 31 -6.51 0.19 26.26
N VAL A 32 -5.22 0.06 25.92
CA VAL A 32 -4.54 1.03 25.06
C VAL A 32 -5.22 1.11 23.69
N LYS A 33 -5.47 2.33 23.21
CA LYS A 33 -6.00 2.56 21.85
C LYS A 33 -4.86 2.45 20.85
N VAL A 34 -5.15 1.84 19.70
CA VAL A 34 -4.17 1.65 18.63
C VAL A 34 -4.70 2.16 17.30
N PHE A 35 -3.77 2.47 16.40
CA PHE A 35 -4.03 2.80 15.01
C PHE A 35 -3.31 1.75 14.15
N ASN A 36 -4.06 0.88 13.47
CA ASN A 36 -3.53 -0.25 12.71
C ASN A 36 -3.96 -0.22 11.23
N PRO A 37 -3.47 0.74 10.42
CA PRO A 37 -3.61 0.68 8.98
C PRO A 37 -2.73 -0.44 8.43
N ALA A 38 -3.28 -1.31 7.59
CA ALA A 38 -2.54 -2.44 6.99
C ALA A 38 -1.61 -2.01 5.86
N PHE A 39 -1.91 -0.86 5.23
CA PHE A 39 -1.23 -0.35 4.05
C PHE A 39 -1.04 1.17 4.15
N ASP A 40 -0.10 1.70 3.37
CA ASP A 40 0.03 3.11 3.05
C ASP A 40 0.15 3.30 1.52
N VAL A 41 0.24 4.56 1.09
CA VAL A 41 0.38 4.92 -0.31
C VAL A 41 1.71 5.65 -0.49
N THR A 42 2.54 5.13 -1.40
CA THR A 42 3.80 5.78 -1.81
C THR A 42 3.57 6.61 -3.08
N PRO A 43 3.79 7.94 -3.05
CA PRO A 43 3.74 8.78 -4.24
C PRO A 43 4.70 8.32 -5.35
N ALA A 44 4.28 8.47 -6.60
CA ALA A 44 4.98 7.90 -7.75
C ALA A 44 6.38 8.52 -7.96
N GLU A 45 6.58 9.78 -7.58
CA GLU A 45 7.85 10.50 -7.62
C GLU A 45 8.92 9.92 -6.69
N LEU A 46 8.52 9.11 -5.70
CA LEU A 46 9.45 8.40 -4.80
C LEU A 46 9.87 7.02 -5.34
N ILE A 47 9.31 6.59 -6.47
CA ILE A 47 9.54 5.26 -7.06
C ILE A 47 10.48 5.37 -8.25
N THR A 48 11.66 4.73 -8.16
CA THR A 48 12.64 4.69 -9.25
C THR A 48 12.17 3.88 -10.47
N ALA A 49 11.53 2.73 -10.24
CA ALA A 49 11.03 1.86 -11.30
C ALA A 49 9.91 0.93 -10.79
N ILE A 50 9.04 0.49 -11.69
CA ILE A 50 8.08 -0.60 -11.48
C ILE A 50 8.51 -1.79 -12.35
N ILE A 51 8.70 -2.96 -11.72
CA ILE A 51 9.11 -4.19 -12.41
C ILE A 51 7.87 -5.06 -12.61
N THR A 52 7.65 -5.51 -13.84
CA THR A 52 6.53 -6.37 -14.25
C THR A 52 7.05 -7.55 -15.06
N GLU A 53 6.19 -8.53 -15.33
CA GLU A 53 6.48 -9.63 -16.26
C GLU A 53 6.72 -9.17 -17.71
N LYS A 54 6.30 -7.95 -18.05
CA LYS A 54 6.52 -7.31 -19.36
C LYS A 54 7.77 -6.42 -19.42
N GLY A 55 8.55 -6.36 -18.33
CA GLY A 55 9.79 -5.58 -18.26
C GLY A 55 9.79 -4.51 -17.17
N ILE A 56 10.74 -3.57 -17.28
CA ILE A 56 10.99 -2.50 -16.29
C ILE A 56 10.44 -1.18 -16.83
N ILE A 57 9.66 -0.47 -16.00
CA ILE A 57 9.07 0.84 -16.31
C ILE A 57 9.73 1.89 -15.44
N GLN A 58 10.15 3.01 -16.03
CA GLN A 58 10.82 4.09 -15.31
C GLN A 58 10.21 5.44 -15.68
N GLY A 59 9.73 6.18 -14.69
CA GLY A 59 9.13 7.50 -14.89
C GLY A 59 7.84 7.48 -15.72
N ASN A 60 7.19 8.64 -15.84
CA ASN A 60 5.96 8.87 -16.61
C ASN A 60 4.90 7.75 -16.50
N TYR A 61 4.68 7.25 -15.28
CA TYR A 61 3.95 6.01 -15.03
C TYR A 61 2.51 6.03 -15.57
N SER A 62 1.84 7.18 -15.58
CA SER A 62 0.47 7.31 -16.15
C SER A 62 0.40 6.85 -17.60
N GLU A 63 1.39 7.21 -18.42
CA GLU A 63 1.37 6.89 -19.85
C GLU A 63 2.03 5.54 -20.13
N GLU A 64 3.17 5.24 -19.50
CA GLU A 64 3.87 3.97 -19.73
C GLU A 64 3.06 2.76 -19.26
N LEU A 65 2.36 2.84 -18.12
CA LEU A 65 1.50 1.75 -17.67
C LEU A 65 0.33 1.50 -18.63
N LYS A 66 -0.29 2.55 -19.19
CA LYS A 66 -1.38 2.38 -20.17
C LYS A 66 -0.93 1.58 -21.39
N LYS A 67 0.30 1.80 -21.90
CA LYS A 67 0.84 1.09 -23.06
C LYS A 67 0.90 -0.43 -22.83
N LEU A 68 1.16 -0.87 -21.59
CA LEU A 68 1.24 -2.29 -21.25
C LEU A 68 -0.10 -3.04 -21.28
N PHE A 69 -1.23 -2.35 -21.18
CA PHE A 69 -2.56 -2.98 -21.19
C PHE A 69 -3.23 -2.99 -22.56
N HIS A 70 -2.64 -2.31 -23.55
CA HIS A 70 -3.12 -2.25 -24.94
C HIS A 70 -2.21 -3.01 -25.91
N SER A 71 -1.22 -3.75 -25.38
CA SER A 71 -0.29 -4.62 -26.11
C SER A 71 -0.76 -6.07 -26.14
#